data_AF-A0A9W9ZNN6-F1
#
_entry.id   AF-A0A9W9ZNN6-F1
#
_cell.length_a   1.000
_cell.length_b   1.000
_cell.length_c   1.000
_cell.angle_alpha   90.00
_cell.angle_beta   90.00
_cell.angle_gamma   90.00
#
_symmetry.space_group_name_H-M   'P 1'
#
loop_
_entity.id
_entity.type
_entity.pdbx_description
1 polymer ?
#
loop_
_entity_poly.entity_id
_entity_poly.type
_entity_poly.pdbx_seq_one_letter_code
_entity_poly.pdbx_strand_id
1 'polypeptide(L)'
;MKEYQDKYPEADLIWLEIAGDFSRGIALSTAADKFDQTALLFLCDIDLMFNSEFIDRCRMNTALGKRVYFPIVFSQFDPELTYTNKTKPDSYFTINTDAGSWTSFGYGPACLYHHDLDAVGGFDTTIKGWGWEDVDLFDKYVKHEEIEVFRAADLGVIHVYHRKTCDPNLSVHQQTMCEGSKVAGLASQKSLVKAMLSLTSTGHK
;
A
#
# COMPACT_ATOMS: atom_id res chain seq x y z
N MET A 1 -8.40 14.68 -16.87
CA MET A 1 -9.60 13.80 -16.82
C MET A 1 -10.05 13.33 -18.20
N LYS A 2 -10.38 14.23 -19.14
CA LYS A 2 -10.86 13.83 -20.48
C LYS A 2 -9.91 12.86 -21.21
N GLU A 3 -8.62 13.14 -21.23
CA GLU A 3 -7.61 12.24 -21.83
C GLU A 3 -7.66 10.81 -21.25
N TYR A 4 -7.83 10.66 -19.94
CA TYR A 4 -7.91 9.35 -19.30
C TYR A 4 -9.23 8.63 -19.59
N GLN A 5 -10.33 9.36 -19.65
CA GLN A 5 -11.63 8.81 -20.06
C GLN A 5 -11.58 8.32 -21.51
N ASP A 6 -10.94 9.08 -22.40
CA ASP A 6 -10.76 8.69 -23.80
C ASP A 6 -9.86 7.45 -23.92
N LYS A 7 -8.83 7.33 -23.06
CA LYS A 7 -7.90 6.20 -23.04
C LYS A 7 -8.51 4.93 -22.41
N TYR A 8 -9.42 5.07 -21.45
CA TYR A 8 -10.04 3.97 -20.71
C TYR A 8 -11.56 4.09 -20.76
N PRO A 9 -12.18 3.91 -21.95
CA PRO A 9 -13.61 4.20 -22.14
C PRO A 9 -14.55 3.24 -21.41
N GLU A 10 -14.05 2.07 -20.99
CA GLU A 10 -14.81 1.08 -20.21
C GLU A 10 -14.72 1.31 -18.69
N ALA A 11 -13.87 2.24 -18.25
CA ALA A 11 -13.68 2.55 -16.83
C ALA A 11 -14.42 3.84 -16.45
N ASP A 12 -15.29 3.75 -15.45
CA ASP A 12 -15.88 4.92 -14.84
C ASP A 12 -14.85 5.62 -13.94
N LEU A 13 -14.37 6.78 -14.38
CA LEU A 13 -13.39 7.58 -13.66
C LEU A 13 -14.09 8.74 -12.92
N ILE A 14 -14.15 8.63 -11.60
CA ILE A 14 -14.68 9.66 -10.70
C ILE A 14 -13.53 10.41 -10.06
N TRP A 15 -13.50 11.73 -10.20
CA TRP A 15 -12.55 12.62 -9.53
C TRP A 15 -13.25 13.35 -8.39
N LEU A 16 -12.72 13.23 -7.18
CA LEU A 16 -13.27 13.87 -5.98
C LEU A 16 -12.23 14.84 -5.41
N GLU A 17 -12.61 16.11 -5.30
CA GLU A 17 -11.81 17.12 -4.61
C GLU A 17 -12.32 17.26 -3.18
N ILE A 18 -11.40 17.09 -2.22
CA ILE A 18 -11.70 17.16 -0.80
C ILE A 18 -10.86 18.29 -0.22
N ALA A 19 -11.52 19.24 0.44
CA ALA A 19 -10.86 20.38 1.05
C ALA A 19 -10.11 19.97 2.34
N GLY A 20 -8.96 20.61 2.57
CA GLY A 20 -8.14 20.40 3.76
C GLY A 20 -6.81 19.71 3.44
N ASP A 21 -6.07 19.38 4.51
CA ASP A 21 -4.80 18.66 4.39
C ASP A 21 -5.03 17.18 4.03
N PHE A 22 -3.98 16.53 3.54
CA PHE A 22 -4.03 15.12 3.17
C PHE A 22 -4.50 14.24 4.34
N SER A 23 -5.52 13.43 4.08
CA SER A 23 -5.97 12.34 4.96
C SER A 23 -6.49 11.21 4.08
N ARG A 24 -5.75 10.09 4.08
CA ARG A 24 -6.10 8.90 3.31
C ARG A 24 -7.44 8.31 3.76
N GLY A 25 -7.68 8.23 5.07
CA GLY A 25 -8.94 7.75 5.63
C GLY A 25 -10.15 8.57 5.18
N ILE A 26 -10.07 9.91 5.24
CA ILE A 26 -11.17 10.78 4.76
C ILE A 26 -11.40 10.60 3.26
N ALA A 27 -10.32 10.54 2.46
CA ALA A 27 -10.43 10.37 1.02
C ALA A 27 -11.09 9.04 0.63
N LEU A 28 -10.66 7.93 1.26
CA LEU A 28 -11.21 6.61 1.00
C LEU A 28 -12.64 6.46 1.50
N SER A 29 -12.99 7.00 2.69
CA SER A 29 -14.37 7.04 3.17
C SER A 29 -15.28 7.82 2.20
N THR A 30 -14.86 9.03 1.79
CA THR A 30 -15.65 9.87 0.87
C THR A 30 -15.87 9.20 -0.49
N ALA A 31 -14.89 8.42 -0.95
CA ALA A 31 -15.02 7.63 -2.17
C ALA A 31 -15.93 6.41 -2.00
N ALA A 32 -15.84 5.69 -0.87
CA ALA A 32 -16.69 4.55 -0.55
C ALA A 32 -18.18 4.94 -0.54
N ASP A 33 -18.51 6.11 0.01
CA ASP A 33 -19.87 6.68 0.06
C ASP A 33 -20.51 6.90 -1.33
N LYS A 34 -19.75 6.82 -2.43
CA LYS A 34 -20.28 6.89 -3.79
C LYS A 34 -20.87 5.57 -4.29
N PHE A 35 -20.62 4.49 -3.59
CA PHE A 35 -21.04 3.15 -3.99
C PHE A 35 -22.05 2.58 -2.99
N ASP A 36 -22.88 1.64 -3.44
CA ASP A 36 -23.83 0.98 -2.56
C ASP A 36 -23.13 0.03 -1.56
N GLN A 37 -23.89 -0.43 -0.58
CA GLN A 37 -23.40 -1.31 0.50
C GLN A 37 -22.87 -2.67 -0.02
N THR A 38 -23.31 -3.12 -1.18
CA THR A 38 -22.89 -4.39 -1.80
C THR A 38 -21.68 -4.24 -2.72
N ALA A 39 -21.15 -3.02 -2.88
CA ALA A 39 -19.96 -2.78 -3.67
C ALA A 39 -18.72 -3.41 -3.02
N LEU A 40 -17.98 -4.18 -3.81
CA LEU A 40 -16.63 -4.66 -3.46
C LEU A 40 -15.62 -3.57 -3.85
N LEU A 41 -14.91 -3.06 -2.86
CA LEU A 41 -13.93 -1.99 -2.99
C LEU A 41 -12.52 -2.57 -2.87
N PHE A 42 -11.62 -2.13 -3.74
CA PHE A 42 -10.18 -2.30 -3.56
C PHE A 42 -9.56 -0.95 -3.20
N LEU A 43 -9.16 -0.82 -1.93
CA LEU A 43 -8.45 0.35 -1.42
C LEU A 43 -6.98 0.21 -1.81
N CYS A 44 -6.42 1.22 -2.48
CA CYS A 44 -5.07 1.12 -3.04
C CYS A 44 -4.41 2.50 -3.18
N ASP A 45 -3.08 2.52 -3.11
CA ASP A 45 -2.26 3.69 -3.35
C ASP A 45 -1.95 3.81 -4.85
N ILE A 46 -1.69 5.03 -5.32
CA ILE A 46 -1.44 5.33 -6.75
C ILE A 46 -0.13 4.73 -7.29
N ASP A 47 0.73 4.23 -6.41
CA ASP A 47 2.04 3.62 -6.70
C ASP A 47 2.01 2.09 -6.58
N LEU A 48 0.81 1.50 -6.53
CA LEU A 48 0.63 0.07 -6.67
C LEU A 48 0.49 -0.34 -8.13
N MET A 49 1.25 -1.36 -8.52
CA MET A 49 1.09 -2.08 -9.78
C MET A 49 0.42 -3.42 -9.49
N PHE A 50 -0.70 -3.71 -10.14
CA PHE A 50 -1.40 -4.97 -9.99
C PHE A 50 -1.91 -5.55 -11.30
N ASN A 51 -2.16 -6.86 -11.33
CA ASN A 51 -2.64 -7.60 -12.50
C ASN A 51 -4.05 -8.15 -12.31
N SER A 52 -4.61 -8.72 -13.39
CA SER A 52 -5.94 -9.34 -13.38
C SER A 52 -6.07 -10.46 -12.36
N GLU A 53 -5.02 -11.25 -12.18
CA GLU A 53 -5.02 -12.38 -11.26
C GLU A 53 -5.13 -11.91 -9.80
N PHE A 54 -4.57 -10.74 -9.47
CA PHE A 54 -4.80 -10.10 -8.17
C PHE A 54 -6.26 -9.68 -8.00
N ILE A 55 -6.87 -9.08 -9.03
CA ILE A 55 -8.29 -8.68 -8.97
C ILE A 55 -9.21 -9.90 -8.77
N ASP A 56 -8.89 -11.03 -9.40
CA ASP A 56 -9.63 -12.28 -9.18
C ASP A 56 -9.47 -12.78 -7.74
N ARG A 57 -8.24 -12.76 -7.19
CA ARG A 57 -8.00 -13.12 -5.78
C ARG A 57 -8.67 -12.16 -4.80
N CYS A 58 -8.69 -10.87 -5.11
CA CYS A 58 -9.43 -9.85 -4.36
C CYS A 58 -10.92 -10.22 -4.25
N ARG A 59 -11.55 -10.62 -5.36
CA ARG A 59 -12.94 -11.10 -5.37
C ARG A 59 -13.14 -12.43 -4.65
N MET A 60 -12.27 -13.41 -4.89
CA MET A 60 -12.39 -14.75 -4.32
C MET A 60 -12.18 -14.78 -2.81
N ASN A 61 -11.36 -13.87 -2.27
CA ASN A 61 -10.98 -13.86 -0.86
C ASN A 61 -11.76 -12.85 -0.01
N THR A 62 -12.70 -12.12 -0.60
CA THR A 62 -13.58 -11.18 0.12
C THR A 62 -15.04 -11.65 0.02
N ALA A 63 -15.73 -11.73 1.16
CA ALA A 63 -17.11 -12.19 1.25
C ALA A 63 -17.93 -11.25 2.13
N LEU A 64 -19.01 -10.70 1.57
CA LEU A 64 -19.88 -9.72 2.23
C LEU A 64 -20.36 -10.22 3.61
N GLY A 65 -20.12 -9.42 4.64
CA GLY A 65 -20.47 -9.70 6.04
C GLY A 65 -19.70 -10.85 6.67
N LYS A 66 -18.65 -11.37 6.02
CA LYS A 66 -17.99 -12.61 6.44
C LYS A 66 -16.47 -12.57 6.37
N ARG A 67 -15.89 -11.91 5.37
CA ARG A 67 -14.44 -11.92 5.17
C ARG A 67 -13.95 -10.68 4.45
N VAL A 68 -12.92 -10.06 5.00
CA VAL A 68 -12.11 -9.02 4.37
C VAL A 68 -10.76 -9.60 3.95
N TYR A 69 -10.23 -9.16 2.80
CA TYR A 69 -8.90 -9.57 2.34
C TYR A 69 -7.91 -8.42 2.38
N PHE A 70 -6.82 -8.60 3.12
CA PHE A 70 -5.69 -7.69 3.12
C PHE A 70 -4.47 -8.38 2.49
N PRO A 71 -4.14 -8.11 1.22
CA PRO A 71 -2.96 -8.69 0.57
C PRO A 71 -1.68 -8.21 1.24
N ILE A 72 -0.73 -9.13 1.45
CA ILE A 72 0.64 -8.78 1.81
C ILE A 72 1.36 -8.47 0.50
N VAL A 73 1.62 -7.18 0.26
CA VAL A 73 2.23 -6.70 -0.98
C VAL A 73 3.74 -6.87 -0.98
N PHE A 74 4.32 -7.02 -2.17
CA PHE A 74 5.78 -6.96 -2.35
C PHE A 74 6.20 -5.51 -2.58
N SER A 75 6.93 -4.93 -1.63
CA SER A 75 7.47 -3.58 -1.74
C SER A 75 8.86 -3.61 -2.33
N GLN A 76 9.04 -2.91 -3.45
CA GLN A 76 10.34 -2.78 -4.09
C GLN A 76 11.29 -1.93 -3.25
N PHE A 77 12.58 -2.24 -3.33
CA PHE A 77 13.63 -1.39 -2.79
C PHE A 77 14.01 -0.26 -3.75
N ASP A 78 14.83 0.68 -3.26
CA ASP A 78 15.39 1.75 -4.08
C ASP A 78 16.15 1.15 -5.28
N PRO A 79 15.72 1.44 -6.52
CA PRO A 79 16.37 0.89 -7.70
C PRO A 79 17.82 1.36 -7.85
N GLU A 80 18.17 2.55 -7.35
CA GLU A 80 19.53 3.09 -7.43
C GLU A 80 20.48 2.27 -6.55
N LEU A 81 20.03 1.82 -5.38
CA LEU A 81 20.83 0.97 -4.48
C LEU A 81 20.80 -0.50 -4.89
N THR A 82 19.66 -0.94 -5.44
CA THR A 82 19.40 -2.34 -5.78
C THR A 82 20.14 -2.78 -7.04
N TYR A 83 20.14 -1.95 -8.07
CA TYR A 83 20.68 -2.28 -9.40
C TYR A 83 22.01 -1.57 -9.67
N THR A 84 22.80 -1.28 -8.63
CA THR A 84 24.17 -0.78 -8.78
C THR A 84 24.97 -1.69 -9.72
N ASN A 85 25.32 -1.19 -10.91
CA ASN A 85 25.99 -1.91 -11.99
C ASN A 85 25.20 -3.09 -12.62
N LYS A 86 23.88 -3.13 -12.45
CA LYS A 86 22.99 -4.09 -13.11
C LYS A 86 21.91 -3.35 -13.90
N THR A 87 21.45 -3.95 -14.99
CA THR A 87 20.27 -3.43 -15.69
C THR A 87 19.05 -3.59 -14.80
N LYS A 88 18.26 -2.51 -14.65
CA LYS A 88 16.95 -2.60 -13.99
C LYS A 88 16.07 -3.60 -14.76
N PRO A 89 15.30 -4.46 -14.09
CA PRO A 89 14.38 -5.36 -14.75
C PRO A 89 13.33 -4.60 -15.56
N ASP A 90 12.93 -5.16 -16.70
CA ASP A 90 11.89 -4.59 -17.56
C ASP A 90 10.48 -4.75 -16.97
N SER A 91 10.33 -5.50 -15.88
CA SER A 91 9.04 -5.79 -15.23
C SER A 91 9.03 -5.37 -13.76
N TYR A 92 7.95 -4.70 -13.37
CA TYR A 92 7.64 -4.39 -11.97
C TYR A 92 7.46 -5.66 -11.11
N PHE A 93 7.09 -6.79 -11.72
CA PHE A 93 6.82 -8.06 -11.03
C PHE A 93 8.08 -8.91 -10.78
N THR A 94 9.25 -8.28 -10.74
CA THR A 94 10.50 -8.95 -10.38
C THR A 94 10.55 -9.17 -8.87
N ILE A 95 10.16 -10.37 -8.43
CA ILE A 95 10.09 -10.74 -7.01
C ILE A 95 11.28 -11.62 -6.64
N ASN A 96 12.22 -11.06 -5.88
CA ASN A 96 13.34 -11.78 -5.26
C ASN A 96 13.91 -10.97 -4.09
N THR A 97 14.83 -11.57 -3.33
CA THR A 97 15.39 -10.97 -2.11
C THR A 97 16.29 -9.76 -2.34
N ASP A 98 16.78 -9.54 -3.57
CA ASP A 98 17.54 -8.35 -3.92
C ASP A 98 16.60 -7.20 -4.35
N ALA A 99 15.43 -7.51 -4.92
CA ALA A 99 14.51 -6.53 -5.53
C ALA A 99 13.56 -5.83 -4.55
N GLY A 100 13.27 -6.45 -3.41
CA GLY A 100 12.27 -5.94 -2.46
C GLY A 100 12.00 -6.90 -1.31
N SER A 101 10.91 -6.63 -0.59
CA SER A 101 10.47 -7.43 0.55
C SER A 101 8.95 -7.44 0.69
N TRP A 102 8.41 -8.51 1.29
CA TRP A 102 6.99 -8.60 1.62
C TRP A 102 6.67 -7.71 2.82
N THR A 103 5.69 -6.82 2.68
CA THR A 103 5.30 -5.85 3.71
C THR A 103 4.22 -6.44 4.62
N SER A 104 4.62 -7.34 5.52
CA SER A 104 3.70 -8.09 6.40
C SER A 104 2.85 -7.21 7.32
N PHE A 105 3.33 -6.01 7.67
CA PHE A 105 2.67 -5.05 8.56
C PHE A 105 2.17 -3.80 7.81
N GLY A 106 1.96 -3.91 6.50
CA GLY A 106 1.25 -2.91 5.70
C GLY A 106 -0.21 -3.32 5.56
N TYR A 107 -1.12 -2.36 5.76
CA TYR A 107 -2.57 -2.60 5.74
C TYR A 107 -3.31 -1.68 4.76
N GLY A 108 -2.59 -0.75 4.13
CA GLY A 108 -3.16 0.19 3.16
C GLY A 108 -3.96 -0.50 2.05
N PRO A 109 -3.40 -1.51 1.36
CA PRO A 109 -4.14 -2.28 0.37
C PRO A 109 -5.15 -3.22 1.03
N ALA A 110 -6.43 -3.12 0.66
CA ALA A 110 -7.49 -3.96 1.21
C ALA A 110 -8.64 -4.16 0.22
N CYS A 111 -9.19 -5.36 0.19
CA CYS A 111 -10.37 -5.75 -0.57
C CYS A 111 -11.53 -6.01 0.39
N LEU A 112 -12.52 -5.13 0.40
CA LEU A 112 -13.60 -5.12 1.39
C LEU A 112 -14.94 -4.73 0.75
N TYR A 113 -16.05 -5.15 1.35
CA TYR A 113 -17.35 -4.61 0.96
C TYR A 113 -17.61 -3.29 1.68
N HIS A 114 -18.29 -2.36 1.02
CA HIS A 114 -18.69 -1.09 1.66
C HIS A 114 -19.49 -1.34 2.95
N HIS A 115 -20.42 -2.29 2.95
CA HIS A 115 -21.11 -2.72 4.16
C HIS A 115 -20.18 -3.13 5.30
N ASP A 116 -19.11 -3.86 4.98
CA ASP A 116 -18.16 -4.35 5.98
C ASP A 116 -17.28 -3.21 6.52
N LEU A 117 -16.99 -2.19 5.71
CA LEU A 117 -16.30 -0.97 6.16
C LEU A 117 -17.13 -0.23 7.20
N ASP A 118 -18.44 -0.09 6.95
CA ASP A 118 -19.36 0.56 7.89
C ASP A 118 -19.58 -0.29 9.15
N ALA A 119 -19.70 -1.61 9.00
CA ALA A 119 -19.90 -2.54 10.11
C ALA A 119 -18.77 -2.46 11.16
N VAL A 120 -17.53 -2.26 10.72
CA VAL A 120 -16.39 -2.07 11.63
C VAL A 120 -16.20 -0.61 12.11
N GLY A 121 -17.09 0.29 11.71
CA GLY A 121 -17.08 1.71 12.12
C GLY A 121 -16.24 2.63 11.24
N GLY A 122 -15.81 2.18 10.07
CA GLY A 122 -15.08 2.98 9.08
C GLY A 122 -13.68 3.43 9.53
N PHE A 123 -13.07 4.30 8.73
CA PHE A 123 -11.80 4.95 9.08
C PHE A 123 -11.97 5.93 10.24
N ASP A 124 -11.00 5.99 11.15
CA ASP A 124 -10.92 7.09 12.11
C ASP A 124 -10.52 8.40 11.40
N THR A 125 -11.51 9.27 11.18
CA THR A 125 -11.33 10.56 10.50
C THR A 125 -10.61 11.62 11.33
N THR A 126 -10.31 11.33 12.60
CA THR A 126 -9.46 12.18 13.44
C THR A 126 -7.97 12.02 13.12
N ILE A 127 -7.58 10.91 12.46
CA ILE A 127 -6.22 10.70 11.98
C ILE A 127 -5.93 11.65 10.81
N LYS A 128 -4.97 12.56 11.02
CA LYS A 128 -4.52 13.54 10.03
C LYS A 128 -3.11 13.20 9.54
N GLY A 129 -2.81 13.62 8.31
CA GLY A 129 -1.53 13.33 7.67
C GLY A 129 -1.40 11.86 7.27
N TRP A 130 -0.15 11.42 7.09
CA TRP A 130 0.18 10.06 6.67
C TRP A 130 0.33 9.11 7.86
N GLY A 131 -0.19 7.90 7.71
CA GLY A 131 0.06 6.75 8.55
C GLY A 131 -0.93 6.58 9.70
N TRP A 132 -1.02 5.34 10.17
CA TRP A 132 -1.88 4.83 11.25
C TRP A 132 -3.33 4.54 10.87
N GLU A 133 -3.89 5.16 9.83
CA GLU A 133 -5.30 4.96 9.45
C GLU A 133 -5.59 3.53 8.97
N ASP A 134 -4.61 2.90 8.33
CA ASP A 134 -4.70 1.52 7.85
C ASP A 134 -4.56 0.51 8.99
N VAL A 135 -3.67 0.80 9.96
CA VAL A 135 -3.51 0.01 11.20
C VAL A 135 -4.78 0.06 12.05
N ASP A 136 -5.37 1.25 12.22
CA ASP A 136 -6.64 1.42 12.94
C ASP A 136 -7.77 0.62 12.27
N LEU A 137 -7.95 0.76 10.95
CA LEU A 137 -8.97 0.00 10.23
C LEU A 137 -8.75 -1.52 10.35
N PHE A 138 -7.50 -1.97 10.19
CA PHE A 138 -7.15 -3.38 10.34
C PHE A 138 -7.48 -3.92 11.72
N ASP A 139 -7.14 -3.19 12.78
CA ASP A 139 -7.42 -3.57 14.18
C ASP A 139 -8.92 -3.67 14.45
N LYS A 140 -9.73 -2.77 13.87
CA LYS A 140 -11.20 -2.86 13.93
C LYS A 140 -11.73 -4.15 13.30
N TYR A 141 -11.20 -4.55 12.14
CA TYR A 141 -11.57 -5.84 11.53
C TYR A 141 -11.13 -7.04 12.37
N VAL A 142 -9.91 -7.03 12.92
CA VAL A 142 -9.42 -8.12 13.79
C VAL A 142 -10.31 -8.30 15.03
N LYS A 143 -10.88 -7.21 15.55
CA LYS A 143 -11.77 -7.21 16.71
C LYS A 143 -13.23 -7.54 16.37
N HIS A 144 -13.62 -7.51 15.10
CA HIS A 144 -14.99 -7.77 14.70
C HIS A 144 -15.31 -9.27 14.83
N GLU A 145 -16.45 -9.61 15.42
CA GLU A 145 -16.78 -11.01 15.77
C GLU A 145 -17.15 -11.87 14.56
N GLU A 146 -17.75 -11.26 13.53
CA GLU A 146 -18.33 -12.00 12.40
C GLU A 146 -17.50 -11.95 11.10
N ILE A 147 -16.59 -10.97 10.98
CA ILE A 147 -15.87 -10.71 9.73
C ILE A 147 -14.44 -11.22 9.90
N GLU A 148 -14.12 -12.29 9.20
CA GLU A 148 -12.78 -12.89 9.20
C GLU A 148 -11.79 -12.01 8.44
N VAL A 149 -10.60 -11.83 9.01
CA VAL A 149 -9.47 -11.23 8.32
C VAL A 149 -8.67 -12.32 7.60
N PHE A 150 -8.63 -12.27 6.27
CA PHE A 150 -7.72 -13.10 5.48
C PHE A 150 -6.51 -12.28 5.01
N ARG A 151 -5.32 -12.86 5.14
CA ARG A 151 -4.05 -12.27 4.68
C ARG A 151 -3.18 -13.31 4.01
N ALA A 152 -2.61 -12.95 2.86
CA ALA A 152 -1.65 -13.77 2.15
C ALA A 152 -0.72 -12.90 1.31
N ALA A 153 0.54 -13.34 1.15
CA ALA A 153 1.45 -12.79 0.16
C ALA A 153 0.86 -12.94 -1.24
N ASP A 154 0.74 -11.83 -1.96
CA ASP A 154 0.10 -11.82 -3.28
C ASP A 154 1.09 -11.34 -4.35
N LEU A 155 1.44 -12.24 -5.25
CA LEU A 155 2.41 -12.00 -6.33
C LEU A 155 1.89 -11.02 -7.40
N GLY A 156 0.58 -10.77 -7.42
CA GLY A 156 -0.08 -9.92 -8.40
C GLY A 156 -0.22 -8.47 -7.97
N VAL A 157 0.37 -8.06 -6.84
CA VAL A 157 0.36 -6.67 -6.36
C VAL A 157 1.73 -6.26 -5.82
N ILE A 158 2.28 -5.20 -6.41
CA ILE A 158 3.61 -4.67 -6.15
C ILE A 158 3.49 -3.21 -5.72
N HIS A 159 4.10 -2.86 -4.59
CA HIS A 159 4.30 -1.47 -4.23
C HIS A 159 5.60 -0.98 -4.86
N VAL A 160 5.48 -0.10 -5.84
CA VAL A 160 6.63 0.44 -6.56
C VAL A 160 7.40 1.36 -5.62
N TYR A 161 8.73 1.26 -5.63
CA TYR A 161 9.54 2.14 -4.81
C TYR A 161 9.34 3.61 -5.24
N HIS A 162 9.09 4.46 -4.26
CA HIS A 162 9.15 5.90 -4.40
C HIS A 162 9.89 6.48 -3.19
N ARG A 163 10.55 7.64 -3.39
CA ARG A 163 11.19 8.35 -2.28
C ARG A 163 10.12 8.87 -1.32
N LYS A 164 10.39 8.72 -0.02
CA LYS A 164 9.51 9.16 1.06
C LYS A 164 10.11 10.36 1.79
N THR A 165 9.30 11.40 1.97
CA THR A 165 9.60 12.55 2.81
C THR A 165 8.65 12.53 4.00
N CYS A 166 9.20 12.40 5.21
CA CYS A 166 8.39 12.39 6.43
C CYS A 166 8.09 13.82 6.86
N ASP A 167 6.81 14.14 7.03
CA ASP A 167 6.39 15.47 7.50
C ASP A 167 6.86 15.67 8.96
N PRO A 168 7.60 16.75 9.26
CA PRO A 168 8.08 17.02 10.61
C PRO A 168 6.96 17.30 11.63
N ASN A 169 5.73 17.58 11.18
CA ASN A 169 4.59 17.85 12.05
C ASN A 169 3.79 16.59 12.44
N LEU A 170 4.19 15.41 11.96
CA LEU A 170 3.58 14.15 12.36
C LEU A 170 3.73 13.91 13.87
N SER A 171 2.77 13.17 14.44
CA SER A 171 2.94 12.64 15.80
C SER A 171 4.20 11.77 15.89
N VAL A 172 4.79 11.65 17.09
CA VAL A 172 5.99 10.83 17.31
C VAL A 172 5.83 9.40 16.79
N HIS A 173 4.62 8.85 16.92
CA HIS A 173 4.31 7.51 16.44
C HIS A 173 4.31 7.43 14.91
N GLN A 174 3.56 8.31 14.24
CA GLN A 174 3.52 8.38 12.76
C GLN A 174 4.89 8.71 12.17
N GLN A 175 5.67 9.58 12.82
CA GLN A 175 7.04 9.91 12.39
C GLN A 175 7.94 8.67 12.43
N THR A 176 7.84 7.88 13.51
CA THR A 176 8.59 6.62 13.66
C THR A 176 8.20 5.60 12.59
N MET A 177 6.91 5.46 12.30
CA MET A 177 6.42 4.61 11.21
C MET A 177 6.95 5.07 9.85
N CYS A 178 6.92 6.38 9.60
CA CYS A 178 7.36 6.95 8.33
C CYS A 178 8.84 6.68 8.10
N GLU A 179 9.70 7.03 9.06
CA GLU A 179 11.14 6.81 8.97
C GLU A 179 11.48 5.31 8.89
N GLY A 180 10.78 4.47 9.65
CA GLY A 180 10.92 3.01 9.55
C GLY A 180 10.58 2.49 8.16
N SER A 181 9.48 2.94 7.56
CA SER A 181 9.08 2.55 6.21
C SER A 181 10.05 3.05 5.13
N LYS A 182 10.68 4.20 5.35
CA LYS A 182 11.70 4.78 4.46
C LYS A 182 12.98 3.95 4.49
N VAL A 183 13.47 3.61 5.68
CA VAL A 183 14.67 2.78 5.85
C VAL A 183 14.43 1.37 5.30
N ALA A 184 13.25 0.78 5.56
CA ALA A 184 12.89 -0.52 5.03
C ALA A 184 12.87 -0.57 3.49
N GLY A 185 12.60 0.55 2.82
CA GLY A 185 12.60 0.65 1.36
C GLY A 185 13.98 0.83 0.71
N LEU A 186 15.08 0.94 1.48
CA LEU A 186 16.38 1.28 0.90
C LEU A 186 16.95 0.16 0.02
N ALA A 187 17.22 -1.00 0.60
CA ALA A 187 17.82 -2.14 -0.10
C ALA A 187 17.80 -3.38 0.81
N SER A 188 18.08 -4.54 0.21
CA SER A 188 18.31 -5.76 0.98
C SER A 188 19.51 -5.60 1.92
N GLN A 189 19.50 -6.32 3.06
CA GLN A 189 20.63 -6.29 4.00
C GLN A 189 21.95 -6.62 3.32
N LYS A 190 21.94 -7.60 2.42
CA LYS A 190 23.10 -7.99 1.60
C LYS A 190 23.61 -6.84 0.74
N SER A 191 22.72 -6.10 0.08
CA SER A 191 23.09 -4.95 -0.76
C SER A 191 23.62 -3.79 0.08
N LEU A 192 23.02 -3.51 1.23
CA LEU A 192 23.50 -2.49 2.17
C LEU A 192 24.90 -2.80 2.70
N VAL A 193 25.16 -4.04 3.13
CA VAL A 193 26.49 -4.47 3.59
C VAL A 193 27.54 -4.31 2.47
N LYS A 194 27.21 -4.69 1.24
CA LYS A 194 28.10 -4.49 0.08
C LYS A 194 28.41 -3.01 -0.17
N ALA A 195 27.40 -2.16 -0.12
CA ALA A 195 27.58 -0.71 -0.28
C ALA A 195 28.50 -0.14 0.80
N MET A 196 28.29 -0.52 2.08
CA MET A 196 29.14 -0.10 3.19
C MET A 196 30.60 -0.53 3.01
N LEU A 197 30.86 -1.78 2.59
CA LEU A 197 32.21 -2.28 2.34
C LEU A 197 32.91 -1.58 1.16
N SER A 198 32.15 -1.14 0.15
CA SER A 198 32.70 -0.38 -0.97
C SER A 198 33.15 1.02 -0.56
N LEU A 199 32.43 1.67 0.36
CA LEU A 199 32.77 2.99 0.88
C LEU A 199 34.02 2.97 1.77
N THR A 200 34.21 1.91 2.57
CA THR A 200 35.39 1.77 3.43
C THR A 200 36.66 1.44 2.63
N SER A 201 36.53 0.69 1.53
CA SER A 201 37.66 0.37 0.65
C SER A 201 38.14 1.54 -0.21
N THR A 202 37.30 2.55 -0.46
CA THR A 202 37.71 3.81 -1.12
C THR A 202 38.43 4.80 -0.20
N GLY A 203 38.41 4.61 1.13
CA GLY A 203 39.07 5.48 2.12
C GLY A 203 40.54 5.13 2.40
N HIS A 204 41.15 4.23 1.64
CA HIS A 204 42.55 3.78 1.78
C HIS A 204 43.41 4.05 0.55
N LYS A 205 43.10 5.08 -0.24
CA LYS A 205 43.97 5.63 -1.27
C LYS A 205 44.26 7.09 -1.01
#